data_AF-A0A8S3IBT1-F1
#
_entry.id   AF-A0A8S3IBT1-F1
#
_cell.length_a   1.000
_cell.length_b   1.000
_cell.length_c   1.000
_cell.angle_alpha   90.00
_cell.angle_beta   90.00
_cell.angle_gamma   90.00
#
_symmetry.space_group_name_H-M   'P 1'
#
loop_
_entity.id
_entity.type
_entity.pdbx_description
1 polymer ?
#
loop_
_entity_poly.entity_id
_entity_poly.type
_entity_poly.pdbx_seq_one_letter_code
_entity_poly.pdbx_strand_id
1 'polypeptide(L)'
;RPSIAKGTASYIPALLSEMPRFFDENILPLDAAFIQVSPPDIHGYCSLGISIEITRAALRNAKKVFAQINRNMPRVHGDTFVHMNQIDAYVEHDEPLMEVDYSKEISDVEKAIGKYVAELIDDRSTLQMGIGTIPDCVLKCLENHKDLSIASEMISDGVMALIEKGVVTNRYKKFHPGITTCTFILGTRKLYDYVNDNPNIFAFDVGITNDPAEIRRNRKMCAINAAIEVDLTGQV
;
A
#
# COMPACT_ATOMS: atom_id res chain seq x y z
N ARG A 1 15.57 -14.23 -2.56
CA ARG A 1 15.43 -15.48 -3.35
C ARG A 1 16.75 -16.25 -3.45
N PRO A 2 17.89 -15.69 -3.92
CA PRO A 2 19.14 -16.45 -4.03
C PRO A 2 19.63 -17.04 -2.69
N SER A 3 19.52 -16.29 -1.58
CA SER A 3 19.91 -16.77 -0.26
C SER A 3 19.06 -17.94 0.25
N ILE A 4 17.74 -17.92 -0.02
CA ILE A 4 16.83 -19.04 0.31
C ILE A 4 17.24 -20.29 -0.50
N ALA A 5 17.46 -20.13 -1.81
CA ALA A 5 17.89 -21.24 -2.67
C ALA A 5 19.26 -21.82 -2.27
N LYS A 6 20.13 -20.97 -1.70
CA LYS A 6 21.43 -21.39 -1.15
C LYS A 6 21.35 -21.93 0.28
N GLY A 7 20.17 -21.95 0.91
CA GLY A 7 19.98 -22.41 2.28
C GLY A 7 20.53 -21.45 3.36
N THR A 8 20.87 -20.21 2.99
CA THR A 8 21.42 -19.20 3.91
C THR A 8 20.36 -18.21 4.43
N ALA A 9 19.10 -18.42 4.08
CA ALA A 9 17.97 -17.67 4.60
C ALA A 9 16.74 -18.59 4.73
N SER A 10 15.87 -18.29 5.69
CA SER A 10 14.59 -18.97 5.89
C SER A 10 13.44 -18.22 5.22
N TYR A 11 12.41 -18.95 4.81
CA TYR A 11 11.15 -18.41 4.32
C TYR A 11 10.02 -18.87 5.24
N ILE A 12 9.24 -17.93 5.75
CA ILE A 12 8.08 -18.21 6.60
C ILE A 12 6.84 -17.88 5.76
N PRO A 13 6.10 -18.89 5.26
CA PRO A 13 4.85 -18.65 4.56
C PRO A 13 3.80 -18.17 5.56
N ALA A 14 3.29 -16.95 5.37
CA ALA A 14 2.23 -16.38 6.17
C ALA A 14 1.38 -15.44 5.30
N LEU A 15 0.10 -15.28 5.66
CA LEU A 15 -0.72 -14.22 5.08
C LEU A 15 -0.24 -12.88 5.62
N LEU A 16 -0.14 -11.87 4.76
CA LEU A 16 0.34 -10.55 5.18
C LEU A 16 -0.55 -9.95 6.27
N SER A 17 -1.86 -10.17 6.21
CA SER A 17 -2.83 -9.74 7.23
C SER A 17 -2.64 -10.41 8.60
N GLU A 18 -1.94 -11.54 8.68
CA GLU A 18 -1.65 -12.23 9.95
C GLU A 18 -0.35 -11.74 10.60
N MET A 19 0.49 -11.01 9.87
CA MET A 19 1.78 -10.54 10.38
C MET A 19 1.64 -9.68 11.65
N PRO A 20 0.67 -8.77 11.78
CA PRO A 20 0.42 -8.08 13.05
C PRO A 20 0.21 -9.05 14.22
N ARG A 21 -0.61 -10.10 14.02
CA ARG A 21 -0.89 -11.12 15.04
C ARG A 21 0.37 -11.86 15.48
N PHE A 22 1.29 -12.14 14.55
CA PHE A 22 2.54 -12.84 14.87
C PHE A 22 3.41 -12.03 15.84
N PHE A 23 3.38 -10.70 15.74
CA PHE A 23 4.06 -9.81 16.68
C PHE A 23 3.27 -9.66 17.98
N ASP A 24 1.96 -9.40 17.90
CA ASP A 24 1.09 -9.16 19.06
C ASP A 24 1.01 -10.39 19.99
N GLU A 25 1.03 -11.62 19.44
CA GLU A 25 1.06 -12.87 20.22
C GLU A 25 2.47 -13.35 20.58
N ASN A 26 3.50 -12.56 20.25
CA ASN A 26 4.91 -12.90 20.50
C ASN A 26 5.35 -14.24 19.88
N ILE A 27 4.73 -14.64 18.76
CA ILE A 27 5.15 -15.79 17.93
C ILE A 27 6.48 -15.44 17.23
N LEU A 28 6.59 -14.20 16.75
CA LEU A 28 7.81 -13.61 16.20
C LEU A 28 8.23 -12.42 17.07
N PRO A 29 8.97 -12.64 18.17
CA PRO A 29 9.43 -11.55 19.04
C PRO A 29 10.31 -10.56 18.27
N LEU A 30 10.13 -9.26 18.55
CA LEU A 30 10.93 -8.18 17.96
C LEU A 30 11.78 -7.49 19.03
N ASP A 31 13.11 -7.60 18.91
CA ASP A 31 14.02 -6.86 19.78
C ASP A 31 14.20 -5.41 19.33
N ALA A 32 14.19 -5.15 18.02
CA ALA A 32 14.36 -3.83 17.44
C ALA A 32 13.57 -3.66 16.15
N ALA A 33 13.06 -2.44 15.92
CA ALA A 33 12.49 -2.00 14.65
C ALA A 33 13.26 -0.79 14.12
N PHE A 34 13.62 -0.81 12.84
CA PHE A 34 14.23 0.30 12.13
C PHE A 34 13.22 0.86 11.14
N ILE A 35 12.85 2.12 11.31
CA ILE A 35 11.79 2.77 10.53
C ILE A 35 12.34 4.03 9.85
N GLN A 36 11.69 4.47 8.79
CA GLN A 36 11.91 5.78 8.20
C GLN A 36 10.62 6.60 8.35
N VAL A 37 10.72 7.85 8.79
CA VAL A 37 9.57 8.70 9.11
C VAL A 37 9.76 10.13 8.58
N SER A 38 8.66 10.86 8.41
CA SER A 38 8.70 12.31 8.17
C SER A 38 9.26 13.05 9.39
N PRO A 39 9.68 14.32 9.24
CA PRO A 39 9.91 15.20 10.38
C PRO A 39 8.69 15.30 11.30
N PRO A 40 8.89 15.52 12.61
CA PRO A 40 7.78 15.73 13.53
C PRO A 40 7.07 17.05 13.24
N ASP A 41 5.76 17.06 13.39
CA ASP A 41 4.97 18.29 13.38
C ASP A 41 5.10 19.07 14.72
N ILE A 42 4.38 20.18 14.82
CA ILE A 42 4.38 21.04 16.02
C ILE A 42 3.89 20.33 17.30
N HIS A 43 3.25 19.17 17.16
CA HIS A 43 2.76 18.35 18.26
C HIS A 43 3.66 17.15 18.55
N GLY A 44 4.82 17.06 17.89
CA GLY A 44 5.79 15.98 18.09
C GLY A 44 5.44 14.69 17.37
N TYR A 45 4.52 14.71 16.40
CA TYR A 45 4.17 13.53 15.60
C TYR A 45 4.89 13.50 14.27
N CYS A 46 5.64 12.42 14.04
CA CYS A 46 6.12 12.03 12.74
C CYS A 46 5.05 11.18 12.02
N SER A 47 5.23 10.94 10.72
CA SER A 47 4.42 10.01 9.92
C SER A 47 5.30 8.87 9.39
N LEU A 48 4.79 7.63 9.46
CA LEU A 48 5.35 6.45 8.79
C LEU A 48 5.38 6.60 7.24
N GLY A 49 4.59 7.52 6.70
CA GLY A 49 4.59 7.90 5.30
C GLY A 49 4.15 6.78 4.38
N ILE A 50 5.03 6.34 3.48
CA ILE A 50 4.65 5.45 2.37
C ILE A 50 4.54 3.96 2.74
N SER A 51 4.97 3.55 3.94
CA SER A 51 4.90 2.15 4.37
C SER A 51 4.35 2.04 5.79
N ILE A 52 3.13 1.53 5.89
CA ILE A 52 2.54 1.13 7.18
C ILE A 52 2.56 -0.37 7.31
N GLU A 53 2.06 -1.11 6.32
CA GLU A 53 2.06 -2.58 6.22
C GLU A 53 2.01 -3.26 7.60
N ILE A 54 3.17 -3.79 8.02
CA ILE A 54 3.40 -4.42 9.32
C ILE A 54 4.17 -3.50 10.28
N THR A 55 4.69 -2.37 9.80
CA THR A 55 5.48 -1.38 10.52
C THR A 55 4.75 -0.85 11.75
N ARG A 56 3.42 -0.67 11.66
CA ARG A 56 2.62 -0.24 12.81
C ARG A 56 2.56 -1.30 13.90
N ALA A 57 2.39 -2.57 13.54
CA ALA A 57 2.51 -3.68 14.50
C ALA A 57 3.93 -3.81 15.04
N ALA A 58 4.97 -3.63 14.21
CA ALA A 58 6.35 -3.67 14.66
C ALA A 58 6.67 -2.58 15.69
N LEU A 59 6.18 -1.34 15.47
CA LEU A 59 6.30 -0.22 16.41
C LEU A 59 5.72 -0.53 17.80
N ARG A 60 4.58 -1.23 17.85
CA ARG A 60 3.91 -1.56 19.12
C ARG A 60 4.63 -2.66 19.90
N ASN A 61 5.29 -3.58 19.20
CA ASN A 61 5.82 -4.82 19.79
C ASN A 61 7.35 -4.84 19.94
N ALA A 62 8.08 -4.00 19.22
CA ALA A 62 9.53 -3.95 19.31
C ALA A 62 9.97 -3.40 20.67
N LYS A 63 10.99 -4.04 21.28
CA LYS A 63 11.59 -3.53 22.53
C LYS A 63 12.34 -2.21 22.33
N LYS A 64 12.85 -1.98 21.12
CA LYS A 64 13.55 -0.76 20.71
C LYS A 64 13.10 -0.28 19.33
N VAL A 65 12.86 1.02 19.19
CA VAL A 65 12.48 1.65 17.93
C VAL A 65 13.54 2.67 17.53
N PHE A 66 14.13 2.48 16.36
CA PHE A 66 15.12 3.37 15.78
C PHE A 66 14.55 4.02 14.52
N ALA A 67 14.61 5.34 14.41
CA ALA A 67 14.05 6.05 13.27
C ALA A 67 15.10 6.82 12.46
N GLN A 68 15.02 6.74 11.14
CA GLN A 68 15.56 7.76 10.26
C GLN A 68 14.49 8.80 9.98
N ILE A 69 14.73 10.04 10.37
CA ILE A 69 13.88 11.18 10.02
C ILE A 69 14.36 11.71 8.67
N ASN A 70 13.48 11.66 7.66
CA ASN A 70 13.77 12.04 6.28
C ASN A 70 12.71 13.03 5.77
N ARG A 71 13.11 14.24 5.38
CA ARG A 71 12.20 15.28 4.84
C ARG A 71 11.52 14.87 3.53
N ASN A 72 12.07 13.90 2.80
CA ASN A 72 11.45 13.38 1.59
C ASN A 72 10.33 12.37 1.87
N MET A 73 10.20 11.89 3.12
CA MET A 73 9.10 11.02 3.55
C MET A 73 7.81 11.83 3.69
N PRO A 74 6.76 11.53 2.89
CA PRO A 74 5.50 12.27 2.98
C PRO A 74 4.77 12.05 4.30
N ARG A 75 4.05 13.08 4.74
CA ARG A 75 3.13 13.01 5.87
C ARG A 75 1.77 12.46 5.42
N VAL A 76 1.68 11.15 5.25
CA VAL A 76 0.44 10.46 4.85
C VAL A 76 -0.50 10.38 6.05
N HIS A 77 -1.81 10.50 5.83
CA HIS A 77 -2.83 10.45 6.90
C HIS A 77 -3.26 9.00 7.20
N GLY A 78 -4.05 8.81 8.26
CA GLY A 78 -4.53 7.49 8.69
C GLY A 78 -3.81 7.01 9.95
N ASP A 79 -3.48 5.71 10.01
CA ASP A 79 -2.80 5.07 11.13
C ASP A 79 -1.25 5.18 11.02
N THR A 80 -0.78 6.31 10.49
CA THR A 80 0.64 6.59 10.17
C THR A 80 1.37 7.30 11.29
N PHE A 81 0.67 8.02 12.15
CA PHE A 81 1.31 8.97 13.07
C PHE A 81 2.00 8.26 14.23
N VAL A 82 3.25 8.60 14.48
CA VAL A 82 4.08 8.10 15.58
C VAL A 82 4.66 9.30 16.34
N HIS A 83 4.46 9.34 17.65
CA HIS A 83 4.99 10.42 18.48
C HIS A 83 6.48 10.18 18.76
N MET A 84 7.30 11.23 18.82
CA MET A 84 8.74 11.13 19.08
C MET A 84 9.08 10.35 20.37
N ASN A 85 8.23 10.39 21.39
CA ASN A 85 8.38 9.60 22.62
C ASN A 85 8.30 8.07 22.43
N GLN A 86 7.83 7.61 21.27
CA GLN A 86 7.78 6.18 20.92
C GLN A 86 9.04 5.73 20.16
N ILE A 87 10.01 6.63 19.95
CA ILE A 87 11.26 6.38 19.24
C ILE A 87 12.41 6.45 20.24
N ASP A 88 13.16 5.35 20.41
CA ASP A 88 14.26 5.26 21.37
C ASP A 88 15.50 6.06 20.94
N ALA A 89 15.82 6.06 19.66
CA ALA A 89 16.86 6.89 19.08
C ALA A 89 16.59 7.16 17.59
N TYR A 90 17.12 8.27 17.09
CA TYR A 90 16.91 8.66 15.71
C TYR A 90 18.17 9.28 15.08
N VAL A 91 18.18 9.26 13.75
CA VAL A 91 19.12 10.01 12.91
C VAL A 91 18.32 10.87 11.94
N GLU A 92 18.76 12.10 11.72
CA GLU A 92 18.22 12.94 10.65
C GLU A 92 19.07 12.73 9.40
N HIS A 93 18.46 12.18 8.34
CA HIS A 93 19.13 11.97 7.07
C HIS A 93 18.13 12.07 5.92
N ASP A 94 18.31 13.12 5.12
CA ASP A 94 17.50 13.37 3.94
C ASP A 94 18.09 12.62 2.74
N GLU A 95 17.33 11.67 2.20
CA GLU A 95 17.65 10.99 0.95
C GLU A 95 16.38 10.80 0.12
N PRO A 96 16.47 10.80 -1.23
CA PRO A 96 15.33 10.48 -2.07
C PRO A 96 14.76 9.10 -1.71
N LEU A 97 13.43 9.02 -1.63
CA LEU A 97 12.77 7.71 -1.50
C LEU A 97 12.98 6.90 -2.77
N MET A 98 12.98 5.57 -2.64
CA MET A 98 13.04 4.69 -3.79
C MET A 98 11.82 4.90 -4.69
N GLU A 99 12.07 5.08 -5.99
CA GLU A 99 11.02 5.27 -6.98
C GLU A 99 10.90 4.06 -7.89
N VAL A 100 9.67 3.74 -8.29
CA VAL A 100 9.39 2.75 -9.33
C VAL A 100 8.43 3.35 -10.34
N ASP A 101 8.76 3.20 -11.62
CA ASP A 101 7.94 3.69 -12.72
C ASP A 101 7.48 2.53 -13.60
N TYR A 102 6.28 2.02 -13.32
CA TYR A 102 5.66 0.92 -14.07
C TYR A 102 5.18 1.33 -15.47
N SER A 103 5.27 2.61 -15.83
CA SER A 103 4.82 3.08 -17.13
C SER A 103 5.81 2.79 -18.27
N LYS A 104 7.07 2.49 -17.94
CA LYS A 104 8.18 2.45 -18.91
C LYS A 104 8.29 1.15 -19.71
N GLU A 105 7.66 0.06 -19.28
CA GLU A 105 7.85 -1.27 -19.89
C GLU A 105 6.52 -2.00 -20.11
N ILE A 106 5.58 -1.38 -20.82
CA ILE A 106 4.29 -1.99 -21.13
C ILE A 106 4.31 -2.64 -22.52
N SER A 107 4.21 -3.96 -22.54
CA SER A 107 4.02 -4.79 -23.73
C SER A 107 2.58 -4.75 -24.27
N ASP A 108 2.39 -5.18 -25.52
CA ASP A 108 1.04 -5.29 -26.11
C ASP A 108 0.19 -6.38 -25.46
N VAL A 109 0.82 -7.40 -24.87
CA VAL A 109 0.14 -8.44 -24.09
C VAL A 109 -0.49 -7.82 -22.84
N GLU A 110 0.25 -7.02 -22.09
CA GLU A 110 -0.25 -6.37 -20.87
C GLU A 110 -1.36 -5.35 -21.19
N LYS A 111 -1.26 -4.63 -22.32
CA LYS A 111 -2.36 -3.77 -22.81
C LYS A 111 -3.61 -4.58 -23.11
N ALA A 112 -3.48 -5.74 -23.75
CA ALA A 112 -4.62 -6.60 -24.04
C ALA A 112 -5.26 -7.13 -22.76
N ILE A 113 -4.46 -7.61 -21.79
CA ILE A 113 -4.94 -8.01 -20.46
C ILE A 113 -5.67 -6.84 -19.77
N GLY A 114 -5.07 -5.64 -19.79
CA GLY A 114 -5.65 -4.44 -19.21
C GLY A 114 -7.05 -4.13 -19.74
N LYS A 115 -7.25 -4.26 -21.06
CA LYS A 115 -8.56 -4.07 -21.70
C LYS A 115 -9.58 -5.13 -21.27
N TYR A 116 -9.22 -6.41 -21.31
CA TYR A 116 -10.14 -7.49 -20.91
C TYR A 116 -10.56 -7.37 -19.45
N VAL A 117 -9.63 -7.01 -18.55
CA VAL A 117 -9.95 -6.81 -17.14
C VAL A 117 -10.84 -5.57 -16.95
N ALA A 118 -10.57 -4.48 -17.67
CA ALA A 118 -11.40 -3.27 -17.60
C ALA A 118 -12.86 -3.51 -18.02
N GLU A 119 -13.11 -4.39 -18.99
CA GLU A 119 -14.48 -4.77 -19.40
C GLU A 119 -15.28 -5.50 -18.30
N LEU A 120 -14.59 -6.08 -17.31
CA LEU A 120 -15.23 -6.75 -16.16
C LEU A 120 -15.53 -5.80 -15.00
N ILE A 121 -15.09 -4.54 -15.08
CA ILE A 121 -15.22 -3.57 -14.01
C ILE A 121 -16.41 -2.68 -14.31
N ASP A 122 -17.38 -2.66 -13.40
CA ASP A 122 -18.50 -1.74 -13.50
C ASP A 122 -18.14 -0.35 -12.95
N ASP A 123 -18.91 0.65 -13.37
CA ASP A 123 -19.05 1.90 -12.63
C ASP A 123 -19.37 1.62 -11.14
N ARG A 124 -18.80 2.48 -10.28
CA ARG A 124 -18.94 2.43 -8.80
C ARG A 124 -18.33 1.19 -8.15
N SER A 125 -17.42 0.50 -8.83
CA SER A 125 -16.65 -0.61 -8.23
C SER A 125 -15.61 -0.09 -7.24
N THR A 126 -15.30 -0.92 -6.24
CA THR A 126 -14.17 -0.68 -5.32
C THR A 126 -13.01 -1.56 -5.75
N LEU A 127 -11.86 -0.95 -6.03
CA LEU A 127 -10.71 -1.66 -6.59
C LEU A 127 -9.67 -1.93 -5.51
N GLN A 128 -9.17 -3.17 -5.52
CA GLN A 128 -7.85 -3.54 -5.00
C GLN A 128 -7.00 -3.98 -6.19
N MET A 129 -5.75 -3.54 -6.20
CA MET A 129 -4.82 -3.84 -7.29
C MET A 129 -3.45 -4.16 -6.73
N GLY A 130 -2.80 -5.17 -7.33
CA GLY A 130 -1.43 -5.52 -7.02
C GLY A 130 -0.40 -4.58 -7.63
N ILE A 131 0.85 -5.01 -7.55
CA ILE A 131 2.02 -4.28 -8.08
C ILE A 131 2.28 -4.70 -9.54
N GLY A 132 2.70 -3.76 -10.38
CA GLY A 132 3.31 -4.06 -11.68
C GLY A 132 2.63 -3.41 -12.87
N THR A 133 3.15 -3.78 -14.04
CA THR A 133 2.72 -3.29 -15.36
C THR A 133 1.27 -3.64 -15.69
N ILE A 134 0.79 -4.85 -15.34
CA ILE A 134 -0.60 -5.27 -15.59
C ILE A 134 -1.61 -4.40 -14.83
N PRO A 135 -1.53 -4.24 -13.49
CA PRO A 135 -2.37 -3.30 -12.75
C PRO A 135 -2.39 -1.89 -13.34
N ASP A 136 -1.23 -1.34 -13.69
CA ASP A 136 -1.13 -0.02 -14.30
C ASP A 136 -1.79 0.05 -15.68
N CYS A 137 -1.73 -1.01 -16.49
CA CYS A 137 -2.45 -1.12 -17.76
C CYS A 137 -3.97 -1.11 -17.56
N VAL A 138 -4.45 -1.83 -16.53
CA VAL A 138 -5.87 -1.82 -16.18
C VAL A 138 -6.28 -0.40 -15.81
N LEU A 139 -5.56 0.28 -14.90
CA LEU A 139 -5.86 1.66 -14.49
C LEU A 139 -5.98 2.62 -15.70
N LYS A 140 -5.08 2.50 -16.68
CA LYS A 140 -5.12 3.29 -17.93
C LYS A 140 -6.36 3.00 -18.79
N CYS A 141 -6.93 1.81 -18.70
CA CYS A 141 -8.15 1.45 -19.42
C CYS A 141 -9.43 1.88 -18.68
N LEU A 142 -9.32 2.34 -17.43
CA LEU A 142 -10.47 2.71 -16.60
C LEU A 142 -10.91 4.17 -16.75
N GLU A 143 -10.27 4.97 -17.61
CA GLU A 143 -10.50 6.43 -17.71
C GLU A 143 -11.95 6.85 -18.03
N ASN A 144 -12.75 5.96 -18.62
CA ASN A 144 -14.15 6.23 -18.94
C ASN A 144 -15.14 5.75 -17.87
N HIS A 145 -14.67 5.09 -16.81
CA HIS A 145 -15.51 4.64 -15.70
C HIS A 145 -15.87 5.80 -14.80
N LYS A 146 -16.89 5.60 -13.98
CA LYS A 146 -17.44 6.65 -13.11
C LYS A 146 -17.52 6.20 -11.67
N ASP A 147 -17.14 7.13 -10.80
CA ASP A 147 -17.29 7.03 -9.35
C ASP A 147 -16.64 5.78 -8.75
N LEU A 148 -15.48 5.37 -9.29
CA LEU A 148 -14.70 4.28 -8.74
C LEU A 148 -14.22 4.61 -7.32
N SER A 149 -13.95 3.56 -6.56
CA SER A 149 -13.40 3.63 -5.21
C SER A 149 -12.13 2.80 -5.12
N ILE A 150 -11.23 3.16 -4.22
CA ILE A 150 -9.96 2.46 -3.98
C ILE A 150 -9.91 2.02 -2.53
N ALA A 151 -9.79 0.72 -2.33
CA ALA A 151 -9.47 0.09 -1.05
C ALA A 151 -8.48 -1.03 -1.36
N SER A 152 -7.20 -0.69 -1.39
CA SER A 152 -6.16 -1.56 -1.93
C SER A 152 -5.09 -1.87 -0.89
N GLU A 153 -4.24 -2.84 -1.16
CA GLU A 153 -3.02 -3.02 -0.38
C GLU A 153 -2.03 -1.89 -0.72
N MET A 154 -1.80 -1.69 -2.03
CA MET A 154 -0.90 -0.68 -2.59
C MET A 154 -1.67 0.33 -3.46
N ILE A 155 -1.18 1.57 -3.52
CA ILE A 155 -1.50 2.52 -4.61
C ILE A 155 -0.24 2.95 -5.38
N SER A 156 -0.41 3.17 -6.69
CA SER A 156 0.61 3.63 -7.65
C SER A 156 0.21 4.97 -8.30
N ASP A 157 1.09 5.51 -9.16
CA ASP A 157 0.83 6.69 -9.98
C ASP A 157 -0.47 6.58 -10.81
N GLY A 158 -0.85 5.38 -11.25
CA GLY A 158 -2.09 5.17 -12.00
C GLY A 158 -3.34 5.52 -11.19
N VAL A 159 -3.33 5.25 -9.88
CA VAL A 159 -4.45 5.61 -8.99
C VAL A 159 -4.54 7.13 -8.84
N MET A 160 -3.41 7.80 -8.65
CA MET A 160 -3.34 9.26 -8.61
C MET A 160 -3.93 9.88 -9.88
N ALA A 161 -3.53 9.39 -11.06
CA ALA A 161 -4.03 9.90 -12.34
C ALA A 161 -5.56 9.74 -12.50
N LEU A 162 -6.14 8.64 -12.01
CA LEU A 162 -7.60 8.45 -12.05
C LEU A 162 -8.35 9.33 -11.04
N ILE A 163 -7.74 9.64 -9.89
CA ILE A 163 -8.31 10.61 -8.94
C ILE A 163 -8.32 12.01 -9.55
N GLU A 164 -7.21 12.44 -10.15
CA GLU A 164 -7.10 13.75 -10.80
C GLU A 164 -8.10 13.92 -11.96
N LYS A 165 -8.39 12.83 -12.69
CA LYS A 165 -9.42 12.80 -13.74
C LYS A 165 -10.86 12.75 -13.20
N GLY A 166 -11.07 12.62 -11.89
CA GLY A 166 -12.39 12.49 -11.27
C GLY A 166 -13.07 11.14 -11.51
N VAL A 167 -12.33 10.16 -12.05
CA VAL A 167 -12.81 8.78 -12.28
C VAL A 167 -12.94 8.06 -10.93
N VAL A 168 -11.93 8.20 -10.08
CA VAL A 168 -11.96 7.74 -8.69
C VAL A 168 -12.48 8.85 -7.80
N THR A 169 -13.62 8.61 -7.14
CA THR A 169 -14.22 9.57 -6.21
C THR A 169 -14.39 9.03 -4.80
N ASN A 170 -14.27 7.70 -4.62
CA ASN A 170 -14.46 7.01 -3.33
C ASN A 170 -15.83 7.22 -2.65
N ARG A 171 -16.78 7.95 -3.27
CA ARG A 171 -18.01 8.41 -2.61
C ARG A 171 -18.99 7.29 -2.25
N TYR A 172 -18.88 6.14 -2.93
CA TYR A 172 -19.74 4.98 -2.70
C TYR A 172 -19.07 3.89 -1.84
N LYS A 173 -17.84 4.13 -1.40
CA LYS A 173 -17.16 3.24 -0.46
C LYS A 173 -17.85 3.28 0.90
N LYS A 174 -17.96 2.14 1.59
CA LYS A 174 -18.53 2.08 2.95
C LYS A 174 -17.52 2.45 4.02
N PHE A 175 -16.31 1.91 3.91
CA PHE A 175 -15.21 2.18 4.82
C PHE A 175 -14.48 3.44 4.35
N HIS A 176 -14.51 4.52 5.13
CA HIS A 176 -13.99 5.85 4.76
C HIS A 176 -14.49 6.37 3.39
N PRO A 177 -15.79 6.73 3.27
CA PRO A 177 -16.34 7.32 2.05
C PRO A 177 -15.57 8.59 1.65
N GLY A 178 -15.28 8.73 0.35
CA GLY A 178 -14.55 9.89 -0.20
C GLY A 178 -13.03 9.82 -0.07
N ILE A 179 -12.49 8.84 0.66
CA ILE A 179 -11.05 8.71 0.93
C ILE A 179 -10.52 7.47 0.21
N THR A 180 -9.35 7.54 -0.43
CA THR A 180 -8.61 6.38 -0.93
C THR A 180 -7.90 5.72 0.25
N THR A 181 -8.03 4.40 0.39
CA THR A 181 -7.40 3.67 1.50
C THR A 181 -6.39 2.64 1.01
N CYS A 182 -5.22 2.61 1.63
CA CYS A 182 -4.14 1.68 1.33
C CYS A 182 -3.37 1.22 2.58
N THR A 183 -2.36 0.36 2.44
CA THR A 183 -1.38 0.07 3.50
C THR A 183 0.05 0.46 3.15
N PHE A 184 0.38 0.53 1.85
CA PHE A 184 1.60 1.19 1.36
C PHE A 184 1.41 1.88 0.01
N ILE A 185 2.41 2.69 -0.35
CA ILE A 185 2.43 3.58 -1.52
C ILE A 185 3.77 3.37 -2.21
N LEU A 186 3.75 3.07 -3.51
CA LEU A 186 4.97 2.86 -4.28
C LEU A 186 4.78 3.41 -5.68
N GLY A 187 5.70 4.27 -6.10
CA GLY A 187 5.58 4.96 -7.37
C GLY A 187 6.71 5.94 -7.60
N THR A 188 6.43 7.01 -8.36
CA THR A 188 7.40 8.08 -8.61
C THR A 188 7.34 9.18 -7.56
N ARG A 189 8.29 10.12 -7.60
CA ARG A 189 8.28 11.32 -6.77
C ARG A 189 6.96 12.09 -6.84
N LYS A 190 6.29 12.09 -8.01
CA LYS A 190 5.00 12.76 -8.19
C LYS A 190 3.93 12.18 -7.27
N LEU A 191 3.87 10.85 -7.16
CA LEU A 191 2.95 10.19 -6.25
C LEU A 191 3.26 10.54 -4.79
N TYR A 192 4.54 10.52 -4.42
CA TYR A 192 4.95 10.85 -3.05
C TYR A 192 4.66 12.31 -2.69
N ASP A 193 4.79 13.24 -3.63
CA ASP A 193 4.38 14.64 -3.44
C ASP A 193 2.87 14.77 -3.33
N TYR A 194 2.13 14.04 -4.16
CA TYR A 194 0.67 14.06 -4.20
C TYR A 194 0.01 13.55 -2.90
N VAL A 195 0.59 12.52 -2.27
CA VAL A 195 0.06 11.93 -1.03
C VAL A 195 0.48 12.70 0.22
N ASN A 196 1.48 13.58 0.12
CA ASN A 196 1.98 14.36 1.24
C ASN A 196 0.90 15.31 1.79
N ASP A 197 0.48 15.05 3.04
CA ASP A 197 -0.56 15.80 3.77
C ASP A 197 -1.90 15.92 3.03
N ASN A 198 -2.21 14.95 2.16
CA ASN A 198 -3.43 14.91 1.39
C ASN A 198 -4.57 14.24 2.19
N PRO A 199 -5.63 14.98 2.58
CA PRO A 199 -6.69 14.45 3.43
C PRO A 199 -7.56 13.38 2.74
N ASN A 200 -7.41 13.20 1.42
CA ASN A 200 -8.14 12.19 0.66
C ASN A 200 -7.41 10.84 0.60
N ILE A 201 -6.22 10.70 1.17
CA ILE A 201 -5.42 9.47 1.15
C ILE A 201 -5.10 9.03 2.58
N PHE A 202 -5.69 7.91 3.01
CA PHE A 202 -5.43 7.33 4.33
C PHE A 202 -4.74 5.98 4.17
N ALA A 203 -3.69 5.76 4.96
CA ALA A 203 -3.07 4.46 5.04
C ALA A 203 -3.32 3.81 6.41
N PHE A 204 -3.48 2.48 6.44
CA PHE A 204 -3.76 1.70 7.64
C PHE A 204 -2.84 0.47 7.77
N ASP A 205 -2.77 -0.07 8.97
CA ASP A 205 -2.14 -1.36 9.25
C ASP A 205 -2.77 -2.47 8.39
N VAL A 206 -1.94 -3.42 7.96
CA VAL A 206 -2.37 -4.47 7.03
C VAL A 206 -3.40 -5.43 7.64
N GLY A 207 -3.44 -5.52 8.97
CA GLY A 207 -4.50 -6.23 9.70
C GLY A 207 -5.89 -5.61 9.53
N ILE A 208 -5.99 -4.39 9.00
CA ILE A 208 -7.26 -3.75 8.62
C ILE A 208 -7.49 -3.84 7.11
N THR A 209 -6.53 -3.41 6.29
CA THR A 209 -6.73 -3.31 4.83
C THR A 209 -6.88 -4.66 4.17
N ASN A 210 -6.21 -5.68 4.71
CA ASN A 210 -6.20 -7.04 4.18
C ASN A 210 -7.06 -8.00 5.00
N ASP A 211 -7.87 -7.51 5.94
CA ASP A 211 -8.86 -8.34 6.64
C ASP A 211 -10.06 -8.62 5.70
N PRO A 212 -10.34 -9.88 5.36
CA PRO A 212 -11.51 -10.25 4.56
C PRO A 212 -12.84 -9.72 5.14
N ALA A 213 -12.94 -9.58 6.48
CA ALA A 213 -14.10 -9.02 7.15
C ALA A 213 -14.29 -7.53 6.87
N GLU A 214 -13.21 -6.78 6.67
CA GLU A 214 -13.26 -5.37 6.26
C GLU A 214 -13.46 -5.25 4.74
N ILE A 215 -12.72 -6.03 3.95
CA ILE A 215 -12.83 -6.03 2.48
C ILE A 215 -14.27 -6.28 2.01
N ARG A 216 -14.94 -7.29 2.60
CA ARG A 216 -16.32 -7.65 2.21
C ARG A 216 -17.36 -6.56 2.48
N ARG A 217 -17.03 -5.53 3.28
CA ARG A 217 -17.92 -4.40 3.54
C ARG A 217 -17.99 -3.46 2.33
N ASN A 218 -16.97 -3.48 1.47
CA ASN A 218 -16.94 -2.69 0.25
C ASN A 218 -17.90 -3.26 -0.79
N ARG A 219 -18.61 -2.36 -1.48
CA ARG A 219 -19.57 -2.73 -2.52
C ARG A 219 -18.82 -2.92 -3.84
N LYS A 220 -19.23 -3.93 -4.62
CA LYS A 220 -18.65 -4.24 -5.94
C LYS A 220 -17.12 -4.30 -5.86
N MET A 221 -16.61 -5.09 -4.92
CA MET A 221 -15.18 -5.25 -4.73
C MET A 221 -14.61 -6.01 -5.94
N CYS A 222 -13.61 -5.43 -6.60
CA CYS A 222 -12.85 -6.04 -7.69
C CYS A 222 -11.39 -6.14 -7.24
N ALA A 223 -10.91 -7.36 -7.02
CA ALA A 223 -9.53 -7.65 -6.63
C ALA A 223 -8.75 -8.14 -7.86
N ILE A 224 -7.66 -7.45 -8.19
CA ILE A 224 -6.89 -7.67 -9.42
C ILE A 224 -5.46 -8.03 -9.05
N ASN A 225 -5.12 -9.30 -9.26
CA ASN A 225 -3.83 -9.87 -8.90
C ASN A 225 -3.22 -10.63 -10.08
N ALA A 226 -1.90 -10.73 -10.10
CA ALA A 226 -1.16 -11.50 -11.09
C ALA A 226 -0.70 -12.84 -10.50
N ALA A 227 -0.53 -13.84 -11.36
CA ALA A 227 -0.03 -15.16 -11.01
C ALA A 227 1.12 -15.54 -11.94
N ILE A 228 1.97 -16.46 -11.49
CA ILE A 228 3.08 -17.00 -12.30
C ILE A 228 2.56 -18.11 -13.22
N GLU A 229 1.73 -19.00 -12.69
CA GLU A 229 1.16 -20.13 -13.42
C GLU A 229 -0.26 -20.42 -12.91
N VAL A 230 -1.06 -21.06 -13.76
CA VAL A 230 -2.38 -21.57 -13.41
C VAL A 230 -2.54 -22.92 -14.09
N ASP A 231 -2.94 -23.95 -13.34
CA ASP A 231 -3.17 -25.27 -13.91
C ASP A 231 -4.57 -25.43 -14.51
N LEU A 232 -4.83 -26.56 -15.19
CA LEU A 232 -6.13 -26.82 -15.83
C LEU A 232 -7.30 -26.98 -14.84
N THR A 233 -7.01 -27.14 -13.54
CA THR A 233 -8.01 -27.25 -12.48
C THR A 233 -8.32 -25.91 -11.81
N GLY A 234 -7.57 -24.86 -12.14
CA GLY A 234 -7.72 -23.52 -11.59
C GLY A 234 -6.92 -23.28 -10.31
N GLN A 235 -5.94 -24.12 -9.99
CA GLN A 235 -4.96 -23.79 -8.95
C GLN A 235 -4.02 -22.70 -9.46
N VAL A 236 -3.79 -21.71 -8.61
CA VAL A 236 -2.96 -20.53 -8.84
C VAL A 236 -1.73 -20.60 -7.94
#